data_AF-A0A1F5CZJ6-F1
#
_entry.id   AF-A0A1F5CZJ6-F1
#
_cell.length_a   1.000
_cell.length_b   1.000
_cell.length_c   1.000
_cell.angle_alpha   90.00
_cell.angle_beta   90.00
_cell.angle_gamma   90.00
#
_symmetry.space_group_name_H-M   'P 1'
#
loop_
_entity.id
_entity.type
_entity.pdbx_description
1 polymer ?
#
loop_
_entity_poly.entity_id
_entity_poly.type
_entity_poly.pdbx_seq_one_letter_code
_entity_poly.pdbx_strand_id
1 'polypeptide(L)'
;MEKLGREIVTIIVDEFGLDEFLKRISDPFWFQALGCVLGYDWHSSGVTTVVTRVLKEAITPEEHGVAVCGGKGKASRQTPSEIERIGEVFNFPESTIQSLCYASKMSAKVDNTAIQAGYQLYHHAFFLAENRKWAVVQQGMCLQDRTARRFHWLSEKTQTFVVEPHNAIVGDVKHDNVLDMTSSISEGCRKASVDIAKERPEKIMRMIVPTSSSLQKSLEAWLPKEWNPARSCSMEFLSMPRNINWKTLKAVYEFQPSNYEELLSFKG
;
A
#
# COMPACT_ATOMS: atom_id res chain seq x y z
N MET A 1 -3.95 15.52 24.97
CA MET A 1 -3.22 14.33 24.50
C MET A 1 -1.89 14.69 23.86
N GLU A 2 -1.81 15.74 23.05
CA GLU A 2 -0.55 16.24 22.47
C GLU A 2 0.58 16.42 23.48
N LYS A 3 0.32 17.07 24.63
CA LYS A 3 1.33 17.23 25.70
C LYS A 3 1.90 15.90 26.18
N LEU A 4 1.06 14.91 26.44
CA LEU A 4 1.51 13.58 26.86
C LEU A 4 2.25 12.86 25.72
N GLY A 5 1.74 12.95 24.50
CA GLY A 5 2.39 12.38 23.32
C GLY A 5 3.78 12.96 23.09
N ARG A 6 3.95 14.27 23.27
CA ARG A 6 5.25 14.95 23.18
C ARG A 6 6.22 14.35 24.19
N GLU A 7 5.89 14.37 25.48
CA GLU A 7 6.80 13.86 26.52
C GLU A 7 7.14 12.37 26.33
N ILE A 8 6.19 11.55 25.88
CA ILE A 8 6.46 10.14 25.55
C ILE A 8 7.48 10.04 24.41
N VAL A 9 7.30 10.80 23.32
CA VAL A 9 8.24 10.79 22.19
C VAL A 9 9.62 11.30 22.64
N THR A 10 9.68 12.42 23.37
CA THR A 10 10.91 12.99 23.90
C THR A 10 11.69 11.95 24.71
N ILE A 11 11.07 11.30 25.69
CA ILE A 11 11.74 10.28 26.53
C ILE A 11 12.23 9.10 25.66
N ILE A 12 11.45 8.64 24.69
CA ILE A 12 11.85 7.52 23.85
C ILE A 12 13.07 7.88 22.99
N VAL A 13 13.04 9.07 22.38
CA VAL A 13 14.13 9.55 21.52
C VAL A 13 15.39 9.80 22.34
N ASP A 14 15.28 10.44 23.51
CA ASP A 14 16.43 10.78 24.36
C ASP A 14 17.11 9.55 24.97
N GLU A 15 16.32 8.58 25.46
CA GLU A 15 16.84 7.40 26.16
C GLU A 15 17.24 6.26 25.22
N PHE A 16 16.53 6.10 24.08
CA PHE A 16 16.70 4.95 23.19
C PHE A 16 17.03 5.31 21.74
N GLY A 17 16.94 6.58 21.37
CA GLY A 17 17.25 7.07 20.03
C GLY A 17 16.11 6.96 19.01
N LEU A 18 16.32 7.60 17.86
CA LEU A 18 15.38 7.68 16.74
C LEU A 18 15.05 6.32 16.14
N ASP A 19 16.04 5.42 16.07
CA ASP A 19 15.88 4.08 15.52
C ASP A 19 14.87 3.26 16.31
N GLU A 20 14.97 3.31 17.64
CA GLU A 20 14.07 2.59 18.52
C GLU A 20 12.66 3.19 18.45
N PHE A 21 12.54 4.52 18.36
CA PHE A 21 11.24 5.16 18.12
C PHE A 21 10.58 4.66 16.83
N LEU A 22 11.30 4.64 15.71
CA LEU A 22 10.77 4.14 14.44
C LEU A 22 10.41 2.65 14.50
N LYS A 23 11.23 1.82 15.17
CA LYS A 23 10.94 0.39 15.41
C LYS A 23 9.62 0.23 16.15
N ARG A 24 9.43 0.97 17.23
CA ARG A 24 8.20 0.98 18.04
C ARG A 24 6.97 1.42 17.26
N ILE A 25 7.07 2.48 16.47
CA ILE A 25 5.97 2.95 15.61
C ILE A 25 5.62 1.94 14.52
N SER A 26 6.62 1.26 13.97
CA SER A 26 6.42 0.20 12.97
C SER A 26 5.87 -1.10 13.58
N ASP A 27 5.92 -1.27 14.89
CA ASP A 27 5.36 -2.44 15.57
C ASP A 27 3.85 -2.24 15.82
N PRO A 28 2.99 -3.15 15.33
CA PRO A 28 1.55 -2.98 15.44
C PRO A 28 1.03 -3.06 16.88
N PHE A 29 1.65 -3.84 17.75
CA PHE A 29 1.21 -3.99 19.14
C PHE A 29 1.59 -2.78 19.96
N TRP A 30 2.84 -2.31 19.81
CA TRP A 30 3.31 -1.11 20.47
C TRP A 30 2.54 0.12 20.01
N PHE A 31 2.33 0.27 18.69
CA PHE A 31 1.54 1.37 18.15
C PHE A 31 0.10 1.38 18.70
N GLN A 32 -0.51 0.20 18.85
CA GLN A 32 -1.83 0.06 19.46
C GLN A 32 -1.80 0.43 20.95
N ALA A 33 -0.80 -0.03 21.69
CA ALA A 33 -0.62 0.27 23.11
C ALA A 33 -0.42 1.77 23.33
N LEU A 34 0.37 2.44 22.47
CA LEU A 34 0.51 3.90 22.49
C LEU A 34 -0.85 4.58 22.32
N GLY A 35 -1.69 4.09 21.40
CA GLY A 35 -3.06 4.58 21.25
C GLY A 35 -3.87 4.49 22.54
N CYS A 36 -3.79 3.36 23.25
CA CYS A 36 -4.46 3.18 24.54
C CYS A 36 -3.91 4.09 25.64
N VAL A 37 -2.59 4.28 25.72
CA VAL A 37 -1.95 5.23 26.65
C VAL A 37 -2.37 6.67 26.37
N LEU A 38 -2.57 7.01 25.09
CA LEU A 38 -3.10 8.30 24.67
C LEU A 38 -4.64 8.41 24.84
N GLY A 39 -5.26 7.48 25.55
CA GLY A 39 -6.67 7.53 25.94
C GLY A 39 -7.65 7.07 24.86
N TYR A 40 -7.17 6.35 23.82
CA TYR A 40 -8.05 5.81 22.77
C TYR A 40 -8.37 4.34 23.00
N ASP A 41 -9.63 3.99 22.81
CA ASP A 41 -10.10 2.61 22.94
C ASP A 41 -9.45 1.66 21.93
N TRP A 42 -9.10 0.48 22.41
CA TRP A 42 -8.39 -0.53 21.62
C TRP A 42 -9.16 -1.01 20.37
N HIS A 43 -10.49 -0.91 20.39
CA HIS A 43 -11.39 -1.40 19.34
C HIS A 43 -11.94 -0.26 18.45
N SER A 44 -11.42 0.96 18.59
CA SER A 44 -11.86 2.07 17.77
C SER A 44 -11.16 2.06 16.40
N SER A 45 -11.96 2.05 15.34
CA SER A 45 -11.50 2.16 13.94
C SER A 45 -10.75 3.47 13.64
N GLY A 46 -10.82 4.44 14.55
CA GLY A 46 -10.16 5.74 14.46
C GLY A 46 -8.74 5.79 15.05
N VAL A 47 -8.30 4.81 15.85
CA VAL A 47 -7.04 4.89 16.62
C VAL A 47 -5.87 5.28 15.74
N THR A 48 -5.66 4.61 14.60
CA THR A 48 -4.55 4.90 13.68
C THR A 48 -4.56 6.37 13.23
N THR A 49 -5.73 6.90 12.87
CA THR A 49 -5.83 8.27 12.35
C THR A 49 -5.65 9.33 13.43
N VAL A 50 -6.01 9.02 14.67
CA VAL A 50 -5.92 9.98 15.77
C VAL A 50 -4.53 9.95 16.39
N VAL A 51 -3.95 8.77 16.62
CA VAL A 51 -2.58 8.64 17.13
C VAL A 51 -1.59 9.31 16.20
N THR A 52 -1.66 9.05 14.89
CA THR A 52 -0.76 9.70 13.92
C THR A 52 -0.95 11.21 13.86
N ARG A 53 -2.18 11.70 14.04
CA ARG A 53 -2.45 13.14 14.14
C ARG A 53 -1.84 13.73 15.40
N VAL A 54 -2.06 13.12 16.56
CA VAL A 54 -1.50 13.57 17.85
C VAL A 54 0.02 13.60 17.77
N LEU A 55 0.65 12.57 17.21
CA LEU A 55 2.09 12.54 17.02
C LEU A 55 2.56 13.63 16.04
N LYS A 56 1.84 13.86 14.95
CA LYS A 56 2.16 14.95 14.00
C LYS A 56 2.07 16.34 14.64
N GLU A 57 1.13 16.55 15.55
CA GLU A 57 0.95 17.83 16.27
C GLU A 57 1.92 17.96 17.46
N ALA A 58 2.31 16.86 18.10
CA ALA A 58 3.17 16.84 19.28
C ALA A 58 4.67 16.89 18.97
N ILE A 59 5.09 16.38 17.81
CA ILE A 59 6.49 16.26 17.42
C ILE A 59 6.95 17.53 16.71
N THR A 60 7.96 18.17 17.29
CA THR A 60 8.71 19.27 16.66
C THR A 60 9.98 18.70 16.01
N PRO A 61 10.16 18.76 14.69
CA PRO A 61 11.32 18.17 13.99
C PRO A 61 12.68 18.60 14.55
N GLU A 62 12.84 19.89 14.82
CA GLU A 62 14.09 20.49 15.31
C GLU A 62 14.43 20.07 16.75
N GLU A 63 13.42 19.72 17.56
CA GLU A 63 13.62 19.26 18.93
C GLU A 63 13.82 17.74 19.01
N HIS A 64 13.06 16.99 18.21
CA HIS A 64 12.95 15.52 18.35
C HIS A 64 13.73 14.75 17.29
N GLY A 65 14.29 15.40 16.27
CA GLY A 65 14.99 14.73 15.16
C GLY A 65 14.10 13.81 14.32
N VAL A 66 12.77 13.92 14.44
CA VAL A 66 11.77 13.12 13.70
C VAL A 66 10.58 13.98 13.33
N ALA A 67 9.90 13.65 12.22
CA ALA A 67 8.70 14.33 11.76
C ALA A 67 7.66 13.33 11.26
N VAL A 68 6.39 13.72 11.30
CA VAL A 68 5.28 12.92 10.75
C VAL A 68 4.65 13.66 9.58
N CYS A 69 4.70 13.03 8.40
CA CYS A 69 4.11 13.53 7.17
C CYS A 69 2.84 12.74 6.82
N GLY A 70 1.90 13.39 6.13
CA GLY A 70 0.65 12.80 5.68
C GLY A 70 -0.51 12.93 6.68
N GLY A 71 -1.43 11.98 6.62
CA GLY A 71 -2.63 11.93 7.45
C GLY A 71 -3.81 11.28 6.74
N LYS A 72 -5.03 11.61 7.19
CA LYS A 72 -6.28 11.08 6.62
C LYS A 72 -6.70 11.86 5.36
N GLY A 73 -7.22 11.18 4.35
CA GLY A 73 -7.88 11.79 3.20
C GLY A 73 -6.95 12.71 2.41
N LYS A 74 -7.28 14.00 2.28
CA LYS A 74 -6.47 14.96 1.51
C LYS A 74 -5.04 15.10 2.03
N ALA A 75 -4.84 15.00 3.34
CA ALA A 75 -3.51 15.09 3.95
C ALA A 75 -2.57 13.97 3.46
N SER A 76 -3.08 12.75 3.22
CA SER A 76 -2.28 11.65 2.66
C SER A 76 -1.61 12.00 1.32
N ARG A 77 -2.29 12.84 0.51
CA ARG A 77 -1.79 13.25 -0.81
C ARG A 77 -0.75 14.36 -0.73
N GLN A 78 -0.67 15.06 0.40
CA GLN A 78 0.30 16.14 0.63
C GLN A 78 1.63 15.63 1.20
N THR A 79 1.72 14.33 1.53
CA THR A 79 2.91 13.71 2.13
C THR A 79 4.21 14.04 1.37
N PRO A 80 4.31 13.96 0.03
CA PRO A 80 5.54 14.31 -0.67
C PRO A 80 5.99 15.76 -0.44
N SER A 81 5.05 16.72 -0.50
CA SER A 81 5.36 18.14 -0.25
C SER A 81 5.62 18.45 1.23
N GLU A 82 5.20 17.59 2.14
CA GLU A 82 5.61 17.65 3.55
C GLU A 82 7.02 17.11 3.73
N ILE A 83 7.37 15.99 3.07
CA ILE A 83 8.72 15.42 3.06
C ILE A 83 9.73 16.41 2.51
N GLU A 84 9.40 17.13 1.43
CA GLU A 84 10.27 18.19 0.86
C GLU A 84 10.60 19.27 1.90
N ARG A 85 9.56 19.81 2.58
CA ARG A 85 9.75 20.83 3.62
C ARG A 85 10.54 20.33 4.82
N ILE A 86 10.27 19.11 5.29
CA ILE A 86 11.04 18.52 6.39
C ILE A 86 12.47 18.21 5.96
N GLY A 87 12.68 17.82 4.71
CA GLY A 87 14.00 17.62 4.12
C GLY A 87 14.84 18.89 4.18
N GLU A 88 14.24 20.07 3.95
CA GLU A 88 14.90 21.36 4.14
C GLU A 88 15.28 21.60 5.60
N VAL A 89 14.37 21.33 6.55
CA VAL A 89 14.63 21.46 8.00
C VAL A 89 15.81 20.59 8.44
N PHE A 90 15.87 19.34 8.00
CA PHE A 90 16.97 18.41 8.29
C PHE A 90 18.19 18.59 7.37
N ASN A 91 18.19 19.58 6.47
CA ASN A 91 19.27 19.85 5.50
C ASN A 91 19.65 18.62 4.65
N PHE A 92 18.66 17.87 4.18
CA PHE A 92 18.87 16.71 3.33
C PHE A 92 19.26 17.10 1.90
N PRO A 93 20.17 16.34 1.26
CA PRO A 93 20.39 16.47 -0.18
C PRO A 93 19.10 16.18 -0.95
N GLU A 94 18.91 16.87 -2.07
CA GLU A 94 17.75 16.68 -2.96
C GLU A 94 17.52 15.21 -3.35
N SER A 95 18.59 14.45 -3.60
CA SER A 95 18.51 13.01 -3.90
C SER A 95 17.91 12.19 -2.76
N THR A 96 18.15 12.58 -1.51
CA THR A 96 17.57 11.94 -0.32
C THR A 96 16.08 12.28 -0.21
N ILE A 97 15.72 13.54 -0.43
CA ILE A 97 14.31 13.98 -0.45
C ILE A 97 13.52 13.21 -1.52
N GLN A 98 14.07 13.09 -2.72
CA GLN A 98 13.45 12.32 -3.81
C GLN A 98 13.28 10.84 -3.46
N SER A 99 14.29 10.22 -2.84
CA SER A 99 14.23 8.83 -2.37
C SER A 99 13.14 8.62 -1.31
N LEU A 100 13.00 9.55 -0.36
CA LEU A 100 11.96 9.51 0.68
C LEU A 100 10.56 9.71 0.09
N CYS A 101 10.41 10.66 -0.84
CA CYS A 101 9.19 10.85 -1.61
C CYS A 101 8.82 9.60 -2.41
N TYR A 102 9.81 8.91 -2.99
CA TYR A 102 9.61 7.64 -3.68
C TYR A 102 9.15 6.55 -2.72
N ALA A 103 9.83 6.37 -1.59
CA ALA A 103 9.45 5.39 -0.57
C ALA A 103 8.04 5.62 -0.03
N SER A 104 7.65 6.88 0.21
CA SER A 104 6.29 7.23 0.61
C SER A 104 5.25 6.88 -0.45
N LYS A 105 5.55 7.10 -1.74
CA LYS A 105 4.61 6.78 -2.83
C LYS A 105 4.53 5.27 -3.06
N MET A 106 5.66 4.58 -3.00
CA MET A 106 5.74 3.13 -3.24
C MET A 106 5.07 2.33 -2.14
N SER A 107 5.29 2.66 -0.87
CA SER A 107 4.58 2.01 0.25
C SER A 107 3.05 2.11 0.08
N ALA A 108 2.54 3.30 -0.23
CA ALA A 108 1.12 3.51 -0.52
C ALA A 108 0.62 2.75 -1.76
N LYS A 109 1.44 2.66 -2.80
CA LYS A 109 1.07 1.97 -4.04
C LYS A 109 1.03 0.45 -3.84
N VAL A 110 1.99 -0.10 -3.11
CA VAL A 110 2.06 -1.53 -2.79
C VAL A 110 0.84 -1.95 -1.98
N ASP A 111 0.55 -1.24 -0.90
CA ASP A 111 -0.57 -1.58 0.01
C ASP A 111 -1.93 -1.47 -0.68
N ASN A 112 -2.07 -0.52 -1.60
CA ASN A 112 -3.32 -0.27 -2.32
C ASN A 112 -3.49 -1.10 -3.60
N THR A 113 -2.43 -1.63 -4.21
CA THR A 113 -2.49 -2.22 -5.56
C THR A 113 -1.80 -3.57 -5.71
N ALA A 114 -0.67 -3.79 -5.02
CA ALA A 114 0.00 -5.09 -5.07
C ALA A 114 -0.74 -6.15 -4.25
N ILE A 115 -1.45 -5.74 -3.19
CA ILE A 115 -2.31 -6.61 -2.37
C ILE A 115 -3.77 -6.34 -2.75
N GLN A 116 -4.37 -7.20 -3.58
CA GLN A 116 -5.73 -7.01 -4.07
C GLN A 116 -6.75 -7.70 -3.16
N ALA A 117 -6.82 -7.23 -1.92
CA ALA A 117 -7.75 -7.73 -0.89
C ALA A 117 -9.00 -6.84 -0.70
N GLY A 118 -9.22 -5.86 -1.58
CA GLY A 118 -10.38 -4.95 -1.49
C GLY A 118 -10.23 -3.79 -0.49
N TYR A 119 -9.06 -3.62 0.13
CA TYR A 119 -8.80 -2.52 1.07
C TYR A 119 -8.24 -1.29 0.35
N GLN A 120 -9.06 -0.25 0.23
CA GLN A 120 -8.62 1.02 -0.33
C GLN A 120 -8.00 1.90 0.77
N LEU A 121 -6.80 2.41 0.54
CA LEU A 121 -6.14 3.31 1.48
C LEU A 121 -6.90 4.62 1.65
N TYR A 122 -7.10 5.03 2.89
CA TYR A 122 -7.69 6.32 3.25
C TYR A 122 -6.83 7.13 4.22
N HIS A 123 -5.76 6.53 4.74
CA HIS A 123 -4.83 7.14 5.67
C HIS A 123 -3.40 6.67 5.39
N HIS A 124 -2.47 7.62 5.39
CA HIS A 124 -1.05 7.39 5.17
C HIS A 124 -0.26 8.31 6.09
N ALA A 125 0.52 7.75 7.01
CA ALA A 125 1.42 8.49 7.88
C ALA A 125 2.86 8.01 7.66
N PHE A 126 3.73 8.94 7.26
CA PHE A 126 5.14 8.71 6.97
C PHE A 126 5.99 9.37 8.06
N PHE A 127 6.67 8.56 8.87
CA PHE A 127 7.58 9.01 9.92
C PHE A 127 8.98 9.10 9.33
N LEU A 128 9.62 10.25 9.46
CA LEU A 128 10.94 10.52 8.90
C LEU A 128 11.88 11.03 10.00
N ALA A 129 13.02 10.38 10.18
CA ALA A 129 14.06 10.79 11.13
C ALA A 129 15.22 11.53 10.43
N GLU A 130 15.95 12.36 11.18
CA GLU A 130 17.12 13.11 10.70
C GLU A 130 18.26 12.19 10.21
N ASN A 131 18.30 10.95 10.71
CA ASN A 131 19.23 9.93 10.23
C ASN A 131 18.79 9.25 8.91
N ARG A 132 17.77 9.82 8.25
CA ARG A 132 17.20 9.41 6.95
C ARG A 132 16.45 8.08 6.98
N LYS A 133 16.28 7.47 8.15
CA LYS A 133 15.41 6.30 8.33
C LYS A 133 13.96 6.73 8.43
N TRP A 134 13.07 5.80 8.12
CA TRP A 134 11.65 6.07 8.07
C TRP A 134 10.81 4.86 8.47
N ALA A 135 9.58 5.12 8.89
CA ALA A 135 8.54 4.13 9.10
C ALA A 135 7.25 4.62 8.47
N VAL A 136 6.38 3.70 8.06
CA VAL A 136 5.07 4.06 7.51
C VAL A 136 3.98 3.30 8.24
N VAL A 137 2.93 4.01 8.64
CA VAL A 137 1.70 3.43 9.17
C VAL A 137 0.54 3.85 8.28
N GLN A 138 -0.15 2.87 7.72
CA GLN A 138 -1.22 3.08 6.75
C GLN A 138 -2.48 2.35 7.17
N GLN A 139 -3.63 2.88 6.74
CA GLN A 139 -4.92 2.24 6.97
C GLN A 139 -5.72 2.18 5.67
N GLY A 140 -6.12 0.96 5.31
CA GLY A 140 -7.09 0.67 4.25
C GLY A 140 -8.44 0.26 4.82
N MET A 141 -9.51 0.51 4.07
CA MET A 141 -10.87 0.06 4.39
C MET A 141 -11.46 -0.77 3.25
N CYS A 142 -12.15 -1.86 3.60
CA CYS A 142 -12.98 -2.62 2.67
C CYS A 142 -14.44 -2.21 2.91
N LEU A 143 -15.08 -1.57 1.92
CA LEU A 143 -16.47 -1.11 2.05
C LEU A 143 -17.48 -2.26 2.05
N GLN A 144 -17.13 -3.39 1.41
CA GLN A 144 -18.00 -4.56 1.31
C GLN A 144 -18.13 -5.23 2.69
N ASP A 145 -17.00 -5.49 3.34
CA ASP A 145 -16.96 -6.19 4.64
C ASP A 145 -17.02 -5.24 5.83
N ARG A 146 -16.96 -3.92 5.58
CA ARG A 146 -16.87 -2.85 6.62
C ARG A 146 -15.70 -3.05 7.58
N THR A 147 -14.63 -3.68 7.13
CA THR A 147 -13.41 -3.92 7.91
C THR A 147 -12.30 -2.96 7.51
N ALA A 148 -11.31 -2.82 8.39
CA ALA A 148 -10.12 -2.04 8.12
C ALA A 148 -8.87 -2.91 8.27
N ARG A 149 -7.81 -2.55 7.54
CA ARG A 149 -6.52 -3.23 7.57
C ARG A 149 -5.42 -2.19 7.72
N ARG A 150 -4.51 -2.45 8.66
CA ARG A 150 -3.37 -1.60 8.97
C ARG A 150 -2.09 -2.21 8.43
N PHE A 151 -1.28 -1.39 7.80
CA PHE A 151 0.01 -1.80 7.23
C PHE A 151 1.12 -1.02 7.91
N HIS A 152 2.20 -1.71 8.24
CA HIS A 152 3.38 -1.14 8.88
C HIS A 152 4.63 -1.44 8.07
N TRP A 153 5.45 -0.41 7.89
CA TRP A 153 6.72 -0.47 7.20
C TRP A 153 7.83 0.10 8.07
N LEU A 154 9.04 -0.41 7.88
CA LEU A 154 10.25 0.08 8.51
C LEU A 154 11.39 0.05 7.49
N SER A 155 12.07 1.18 7.30
CA SER A 155 13.14 1.30 6.31
C SER A 155 14.26 0.27 6.50
N GLU A 156 14.59 -0.07 7.75
CA GLU A 156 15.63 -1.06 8.09
C GLU A 156 15.31 -2.47 7.57
N LYS A 157 14.02 -2.83 7.47
CA LYS A 157 13.58 -4.14 6.99
C LYS A 157 13.19 -4.14 5.51
N THR A 158 13.05 -2.96 4.91
CA THR A 158 12.60 -2.82 3.52
C THR A 158 13.81 -2.90 2.58
N GLN A 159 14.11 -4.11 2.08
CA GLN A 159 15.16 -4.30 1.07
C GLN A 159 14.68 -4.06 -0.36
N THR A 160 13.40 -4.36 -0.61
CA THR A 160 12.68 -4.12 -1.86
C THR A 160 11.28 -3.64 -1.51
N PHE A 161 10.63 -2.90 -2.40
CA PHE A 161 9.24 -2.49 -2.19
C PHE A 161 8.22 -3.55 -2.59
N VAL A 162 8.63 -4.56 -3.38
CA VAL A 162 7.66 -5.47 -4.04
C VAL A 162 7.73 -6.92 -3.60
N VAL A 163 8.70 -7.32 -2.76
CA VAL A 163 8.76 -8.67 -2.21
C VAL A 163 8.81 -8.59 -0.69
N GLU A 164 7.75 -9.06 -0.04
CA GLU A 164 7.57 -9.14 1.41
C GLU A 164 8.12 -7.90 2.17
N PRO A 165 7.70 -6.67 1.78
CA PRO A 165 8.35 -5.46 2.27
C PRO A 165 7.84 -5.01 3.66
N HIS A 166 6.73 -5.57 4.12
CA HIS A 166 6.03 -5.14 5.31
C HIS A 166 6.72 -5.60 6.58
N ASN A 167 6.74 -4.74 7.59
CA ASN A 167 7.01 -5.20 8.95
C ASN A 167 5.80 -5.94 9.54
N ALA A 168 4.58 -5.46 9.23
CA ALA A 168 3.34 -6.13 9.64
C ALA A 168 2.15 -5.72 8.77
N ILE A 169 1.20 -6.65 8.62
CA ILE A 169 -0.14 -6.41 8.07
C ILE A 169 -1.15 -6.94 9.09
N VAL A 170 -2.03 -6.07 9.59
CA VAL A 170 -2.95 -6.40 10.68
C VAL A 170 -4.39 -6.09 10.27
N GLY A 171 -5.29 -7.03 10.52
CA GLY A 171 -6.72 -6.84 10.33
C GLY A 171 -7.51 -7.99 10.97
N ASP A 172 -8.79 -7.75 11.23
CA ASP A 172 -9.65 -8.70 11.95
C ASP A 172 -10.06 -9.90 11.09
N VAL A 173 -10.10 -9.71 9.76
CA VAL A 173 -10.55 -10.71 8.81
C VAL A 173 -9.40 -11.20 7.95
N LYS A 174 -9.21 -12.52 7.99
CA LYS A 174 -8.38 -13.26 7.04
C LYS A 174 -9.25 -13.66 5.85
N HIS A 175 -8.81 -13.28 4.66
CA HIS A 175 -9.43 -13.68 3.40
C HIS A 175 -8.76 -14.96 2.89
N ASP A 176 -9.56 -15.91 2.40
CA ASP A 176 -9.03 -17.19 1.91
C ASP A 176 -8.34 -17.05 0.55
N ASN A 177 -8.88 -16.20 -0.33
CA ASN A 177 -8.36 -15.99 -1.69
C ASN A 177 -8.08 -14.51 -1.92
N VAL A 178 -6.79 -14.14 -1.92
CA VAL A 178 -6.31 -12.79 -2.21
C VAL A 178 -5.19 -12.87 -3.23
N LEU A 179 -5.24 -12.02 -4.26
CA LEU A 179 -4.09 -11.82 -5.13
C LEU A 179 -3.06 -10.93 -4.42
N ASP A 180 -2.03 -11.55 -3.85
CA ASP A 180 -0.91 -10.88 -3.22
C ASP A 180 0.33 -10.94 -4.11
N MET A 181 0.61 -9.82 -4.79
CA MET A 181 1.77 -9.68 -5.65
C MET A 181 3.04 -9.39 -4.86
N THR A 182 2.97 -9.18 -3.54
CA THR A 182 4.14 -8.98 -2.67
C THR A 182 4.72 -10.29 -2.13
N SER A 183 3.93 -11.36 -2.12
CA SER A 183 4.40 -12.67 -1.68
C SER A 183 5.57 -13.18 -2.53
N SER A 184 6.57 -13.81 -1.88
CA SER A 184 7.72 -14.42 -2.56
C SER A 184 7.30 -15.41 -3.66
N ILE A 185 6.24 -16.20 -3.44
CA ILE A 185 5.72 -17.18 -4.42
C ILE A 185 5.15 -16.54 -5.69
N SER A 186 4.78 -15.25 -5.64
CA SER A 186 4.17 -14.51 -6.76
C SER A 186 5.19 -13.99 -7.78
N GLU A 187 6.45 -14.46 -7.74
CA GLU A 187 7.50 -14.02 -8.67
C GLU A 187 7.11 -14.23 -10.14
N GLY A 188 6.55 -15.40 -10.46
CA GLY A 188 6.06 -15.69 -11.82
C GLY A 188 4.98 -14.72 -12.27
N CYS A 189 4.03 -14.39 -11.38
CA CYS A 189 2.97 -13.42 -11.66
C CYS A 189 3.52 -12.02 -11.89
N ARG A 190 4.51 -11.59 -11.09
CA ARG A 190 5.18 -10.29 -11.27
C ARG A 190 5.89 -10.20 -12.63
N LYS A 191 6.65 -11.23 -13.01
CA LYS A 191 7.33 -11.30 -14.32
C LYS A 191 6.33 -11.27 -15.47
N ALA A 192 5.29 -12.12 -15.42
CA ALA A 192 4.24 -12.14 -16.42
C ALA A 192 3.50 -10.79 -16.54
N SER A 193 3.29 -10.08 -15.42
CA SER A 193 2.68 -8.75 -15.44
C SER A 193 3.53 -7.73 -16.19
N VAL A 194 4.86 -7.77 -15.99
CA VAL A 194 5.82 -6.91 -16.71
C VAL A 194 5.84 -7.27 -18.19
N ASP A 195 5.88 -8.55 -18.54
CA ASP A 195 5.88 -9.00 -19.93
C ASP A 195 4.61 -8.56 -20.67
N ILE A 196 3.45 -8.73 -20.03
CA ILE A 196 2.16 -8.26 -20.58
C ILE A 196 2.18 -6.74 -20.73
N ALA A 197 2.72 -5.99 -19.76
CA ALA A 197 2.78 -4.54 -19.82
C ALA A 197 3.69 -3.99 -20.94
N LYS A 198 4.66 -4.80 -21.40
CA LYS A 198 5.54 -4.49 -22.54
C LYS A 198 4.90 -4.79 -23.90
N GLU A 199 3.75 -5.45 -23.93
CA GLU A 199 3.04 -5.73 -25.18
C GLU A 199 2.32 -4.49 -25.72
N ARG A 200 2.11 -4.47 -27.04
CA ARG A 200 1.37 -3.39 -27.68
C ARG A 200 -0.06 -3.28 -27.09
N PRO A 201 -0.53 -2.09 -26.70
CA PRO A 201 -1.88 -1.92 -26.14
C PRO A 201 -2.99 -2.52 -27.02
N GLU A 202 -2.85 -2.46 -28.35
CA GLU A 202 -3.82 -3.03 -29.29
C GLU A 202 -3.86 -4.57 -29.25
N LYS A 203 -2.75 -5.22 -28.89
CA LYS A 203 -2.71 -6.67 -28.67
C LYS A 203 -3.41 -7.03 -27.37
N ILE A 204 -3.15 -6.28 -26.29
CA ILE A 204 -3.81 -6.46 -24.99
C ILE A 204 -5.32 -6.25 -25.11
N MET A 205 -5.74 -5.20 -25.81
CA MET A 205 -7.17 -4.95 -26.11
C MET A 205 -7.80 -6.14 -26.83
N ARG A 206 -7.14 -6.70 -27.85
CA ARG A 206 -7.62 -7.90 -28.55
C ARG A 206 -7.65 -9.16 -27.69
N MET A 207 -6.78 -9.28 -26.69
CA MET A 207 -6.79 -10.41 -25.74
C MET A 207 -7.92 -10.32 -24.72
N ILE A 208 -8.34 -9.11 -24.34
CA ILE A 208 -9.34 -8.88 -23.29
C ILE A 208 -10.77 -8.86 -23.84
N VAL A 209 -10.95 -8.41 -25.08
CA VAL A 209 -12.26 -8.27 -25.75
C VAL A 209 -13.01 -9.59 -26.05
N PRO A 210 -12.41 -10.80 -26.20
CA PRO A 210 -13.18 -11.99 -26.56
C PRO A 210 -13.55 -12.94 -25.39
N THR A 211 -12.98 -12.83 -24.19
CA THR A 211 -13.18 -13.84 -23.15
C THR A 211 -14.52 -13.71 -22.41
N SER A 212 -15.29 -12.64 -22.63
CA SER A 212 -16.64 -12.52 -22.07
C SER A 212 -17.63 -13.35 -22.88
N SER A 213 -17.94 -14.51 -22.34
CA SER A 213 -18.91 -15.49 -22.79
C SER A 213 -20.34 -14.96 -22.86
N SER A 214 -20.68 -14.31 -23.98
CA SER A 214 -22.02 -14.38 -24.58
C SER A 214 -21.98 -14.74 -26.07
N LEU A 215 -20.82 -14.64 -26.72
CA LEU A 215 -20.65 -14.90 -28.16
C LEU A 215 -19.86 -16.19 -28.48
N GLN A 216 -19.09 -16.72 -27.53
CA GLN A 216 -18.38 -18.00 -27.72
C GLN A 216 -19.33 -19.15 -27.37
N LYS A 217 -19.92 -19.77 -28.41
CA LYS A 217 -20.74 -20.97 -28.24
C LYS A 217 -19.84 -22.13 -27.81
N SER A 218 -20.18 -22.82 -26.72
CA SER A 218 -19.54 -24.09 -26.37
C SER A 218 -19.93 -25.15 -27.42
N LEU A 219 -19.11 -26.20 -27.57
CA LEU A 219 -19.48 -27.37 -28.37
C LEU A 219 -20.77 -28.05 -27.85
N GLU A 220 -21.16 -27.77 -26.61
CA GLU A 220 -22.42 -28.20 -26.03
C GLU A 220 -23.64 -27.65 -26.78
N ALA A 221 -23.51 -26.50 -27.46
CA ALA A 221 -24.58 -25.96 -28.30
C ALA A 221 -24.94 -26.87 -29.50
N TRP A 222 -24.08 -27.84 -29.82
CA TRP A 222 -24.25 -28.81 -30.89
C TRP A 222 -24.62 -30.21 -30.37
N LEU A 223 -24.75 -30.40 -29.04
CA LEU A 223 -25.19 -31.67 -28.46
C LEU A 223 -26.73 -31.81 -28.51
N PRO A 224 -27.27 -33.03 -28.69
CA PRO A 224 -28.72 -33.27 -28.67
C PRO A 224 -29.35 -32.84 -27.33
N LYS A 225 -30.55 -32.25 -27.37
CA LYS A 225 -31.27 -31.73 -26.18
C LYS A 225 -31.63 -32.80 -25.13
N GLU A 226 -31.49 -34.07 -25.47
CA GLU A 226 -31.66 -35.22 -24.57
C GLU A 226 -30.43 -35.42 -23.65
N TRP A 227 -29.35 -34.69 -23.90
CA TRP A 227 -28.17 -34.65 -23.03
C TRP A 227 -28.49 -33.89 -21.73
N ASN A 228 -28.30 -34.59 -20.61
CA ASN A 228 -28.74 -34.22 -19.28
C ASN A 228 -28.22 -32.82 -18.84
N PRO A 229 -29.10 -31.83 -18.54
CA PRO A 229 -28.71 -30.47 -18.16
C PRO A 229 -27.98 -30.37 -16.81
N ALA A 230 -27.91 -31.46 -16.03
CA ALA A 230 -27.12 -31.52 -14.80
C ALA A 230 -25.58 -31.56 -15.02
N ARG A 231 -25.13 -31.56 -16.29
CA ARG A 231 -23.71 -31.47 -16.68
C ARG A 231 -23.40 -30.20 -17.47
N SER A 232 -24.21 -29.14 -17.40
CA SER A 232 -23.74 -27.85 -17.90
C SER A 232 -22.54 -27.45 -17.04
N CYS A 233 -21.34 -27.61 -17.60
CA CYS A 233 -20.13 -27.24 -16.91
C CYS A 233 -20.14 -25.71 -16.95
N SER A 234 -20.61 -25.07 -15.89
CA SER A 234 -20.40 -23.63 -15.71
C SER A 234 -18.90 -23.44 -15.60
N MET A 235 -18.23 -23.23 -16.73
CA MET A 235 -16.82 -22.89 -16.73
C MET A 235 -16.69 -21.55 -16.03
N GLU A 236 -16.06 -21.58 -14.86
CA GLU A 236 -15.57 -20.37 -14.23
C GLU A 236 -14.58 -19.73 -15.19
N PHE A 237 -14.95 -18.57 -15.74
CA PHE A 237 -14.06 -17.77 -16.56
C PHE A 237 -13.65 -16.54 -15.75
N LEU A 238 -12.37 -16.18 -15.85
CA LEU A 238 -11.87 -14.96 -15.25
C LEU A 238 -12.48 -13.76 -16.00
N SER A 239 -13.41 -13.05 -15.34
CA SER A 239 -13.98 -11.82 -15.89
C SER A 239 -13.00 -10.67 -15.67
N MET A 240 -12.20 -10.35 -16.70
CA MET A 240 -11.27 -9.22 -16.64
C MET A 240 -12.03 -7.89 -16.53
N PRO A 241 -11.59 -6.95 -15.69
CA PRO A 241 -12.22 -5.63 -15.58
C PRO A 241 -12.14 -4.89 -16.93
N ARG A 242 -13.30 -4.38 -17.38
CA ARG A 242 -13.43 -3.69 -18.68
C ARG A 242 -12.87 -2.26 -18.67
N ASN A 243 -12.66 -1.69 -17.49
CA ASN A 243 -12.19 -0.32 -17.32
C ASN A 243 -10.66 -0.31 -17.20
N ILE A 244 -9.99 -0.38 -18.35
CA ILE A 244 -8.53 -0.22 -18.45
C ILE A 244 -8.19 1.20 -18.87
N ASN A 245 -7.27 1.83 -18.16
CA ASN A 245 -6.73 3.14 -18.54
C ASN A 245 -5.71 2.96 -19.68
N TRP A 246 -6.21 2.97 -20.92
CA TRP A 246 -5.41 2.79 -22.14
C TRP A 246 -4.31 3.84 -22.30
N LYS A 247 -4.51 5.06 -21.78
CA LYS A 247 -3.48 6.11 -21.80
C LYS A 247 -2.30 5.73 -20.90
N THR A 248 -2.57 5.23 -19.71
CA THR A 248 -1.51 4.74 -18.80
C THR A 248 -0.82 3.52 -19.39
N LEU A 249 -1.57 2.56 -19.95
CA LEU A 249 -0.98 1.38 -20.57
C LEU A 249 -0.07 1.74 -21.75
N LYS A 250 -0.45 2.73 -22.57
CA LYS A 250 0.41 3.27 -23.62
C LYS A 250 1.69 3.90 -23.06
N ALA A 251 1.60 4.68 -21.99
CA ALA A 251 2.78 5.28 -21.36
C ALA A 251 3.72 4.22 -20.77
N VAL A 252 3.17 3.15 -20.18
CA VAL A 252 3.95 2.01 -19.68
C VAL A 252 4.65 1.28 -20.83
N TYR A 253 3.93 1.04 -21.94
CA TYR A 253 4.50 0.45 -23.15
C TYR A 253 5.62 1.31 -23.75
N GLU A 254 5.48 2.64 -23.76
CA GLU A 254 6.53 3.54 -24.24
C GLU A 254 7.76 3.54 -23.32
N PHE A 255 7.56 3.38 -22.01
CA PHE A 255 8.64 3.34 -21.03
C PHE A 255 9.40 2.00 -20.99
N GLN A 256 8.73 0.88 -21.26
CA GLN A 256 9.30 -0.48 -21.21
C GLN A 256 9.91 -0.84 -19.83
N PRO A 257 9.10 -1.02 -18.78
CA PRO A 257 9.60 -1.22 -17.41
C PRO A 257 10.49 -2.47 -17.30
N SER A 258 11.65 -2.35 -16.66
CA SER A 258 12.60 -3.45 -16.51
C SER A 258 12.09 -4.51 -15.53
N ASN A 259 11.32 -4.10 -14.53
CA ASN A 259 10.87 -4.93 -13.41
C ASN A 259 9.48 -4.50 -12.89
N TYR A 260 8.95 -5.27 -11.93
CA TYR A 260 7.61 -5.03 -11.38
C TYR A 260 7.51 -3.77 -10.51
N GLU A 261 8.59 -3.36 -9.85
CA GLU A 261 8.63 -2.13 -9.05
C GLU A 261 8.49 -0.89 -9.93
N GLU A 262 9.20 -0.85 -11.05
CA GLU A 262 9.06 0.20 -12.07
C GLU A 262 7.64 0.21 -12.66
N LEU A 263 7.10 -0.94 -13.04
CA LEU A 263 5.72 -1.06 -13.51
C LEU A 263 4.74 -0.49 -12.47
N LEU A 264 4.92 -0.87 -11.20
CA LEU A 264 4.05 -0.45 -10.11
C LEU A 264 4.17 1.05 -9.84
N SER A 265 5.33 1.66 -10.08
CA SER A 265 5.55 3.10 -9.87
C SER A 265 4.71 4.01 -10.77
N PHE A 266 4.13 3.47 -11.86
CA PHE A 266 3.28 4.23 -12.76
C PHE A 266 1.98 4.70 -12.08
N LYS A 267 1.61 5.93 -12.40
CA LYS A 267 0.34 6.52 -11.96
C LYS A 267 -0.81 5.93 -12.78
N GLY A 268 -1.70 5.21 -12.09
CA GLY A 268 -2.93 4.60 -12.63
C GLY A 268 -4.08 5.59 -12.71
#